data_AF-A0A377J8R1-F1
#
_entry.id   AF-A0A377J8R1-F1
#
_cell.length_a   1.000
_cell.length_b   1.000
_cell.length_c   1.000
_cell.angle_alpha   90.00
_cell.angle_beta   90.00
_cell.angle_gamma   90.00
#
_symmetry.space_group_name_H-M   'P 1'
#
loop_
_entity.id
_entity.type
_entity.pdbx_description
1 polymer ?
#
loop_
_entity_poly.entity_id
_entity_poly.type
_entity_poly.pdbx_seq_one_letter_code
_entity_poly.pdbx_strand_id
1 'polypeptide(L)' 'MIDIENLIKHAPEREPDIPLPSMEEQKRIAAELKALEAKGELTPEILEKYFGGKKTH' A
#
# COMPACT_ATOMS: atom_id res chain seq x y z
N MET A 1 8.67 -26.05 -25.68
CA MET A 1 9.44 -24.82 -25.39
C MET A 1 8.40 -23.74 -25.11
N ILE A 2 8.41 -23.14 -23.92
CA ILE A 2 7.44 -22.08 -23.61
C ILE A 2 7.79 -20.86 -24.48
N ASP A 3 6.81 -20.35 -25.20
CA ASP A 3 6.95 -19.14 -26.02
C ASP A 3 6.83 -17.90 -25.12
N ILE A 4 7.99 -17.37 -24.73
CA ILE A 4 8.09 -16.21 -23.86
C ILE A 4 7.54 -14.95 -24.56
N GLU A 5 7.64 -14.85 -25.89
CA GLU A 5 7.11 -13.70 -26.63
C GLU A 5 5.59 -13.64 -26.56
N ASN A 6 4.92 -14.79 -26.67
CA ASN A 6 3.46 -14.86 -26.55
C ASN A 6 2.97 -14.51 -25.12
N LEU A 7 3.76 -14.83 -24.09
CA LEU A 7 3.48 -14.48 -22.69
C LEU A 7 3.59 -12.97 -22.42
N ILE A 8 4.61 -12.31 -22.97
CA ILE A 8 4.82 -10.87 -22.80
C ILE A 8 3.73 -10.06 -23.52
N LYS A 9 3.29 -10.50 -24.71
CA LYS A 9 2.22 -9.83 -25.48
C LYS A 9 0.88 -9.73 -24.74
N HIS A 10 0.61 -10.66 -23.84
CA HIS A 10 -0.62 -10.71 -23.05
C HIS A 10 -0.40 -10.35 -21.59
N ALA A 11 0.78 -9.84 -21.23
CA ALA A 11 1.03 -9.36 -19.89
C ALA A 11 0.16 -8.11 -19.64
N PRO A 12 -0.60 -8.05 -18.54
CA PRO A 12 -1.34 -6.85 -18.18
C PRO A 12 -0.36 -5.69 -17.98
N GLU A 13 -0.78 -4.47 -18.31
CA GLU A 13 -0.04 -3.27 -17.95
C GLU A 13 0.20 -3.27 -16.45
N ARG A 14 1.46 -3.10 -16.04
CA ARG A 14 1.79 -2.97 -14.62
C ARG A 14 1.27 -1.62 -14.14
N GLU A 15 0.36 -1.64 -13.17
CA GLU A 15 0.01 -0.42 -12.45
C GLU A 15 1.31 0.17 -11.85
N PRO A 16 1.47 1.50 -11.88
CA PRO A 16 2.64 2.13 -11.27
C PRO A 16 2.67 1.81 -9.78
N ASP A 17 3.84 1.41 -9.28
CA ASP A 17 4.04 1.16 -7.86
C ASP A 17 3.78 2.45 -7.07
N ILE A 18 3.03 2.33 -5.97
CA ILE A 18 2.81 3.45 -5.07
C ILE A 18 4.09 3.62 -4.22
N PRO A 19 4.70 4.80 -4.20
CA PRO A 19 5.92 5.01 -3.43
C PRO A 19 5.63 4.81 -1.94
N LEU A 20 6.50 4.02 -1.29
CA LEU A 20 6.45 3.87 0.15
C LEU A 20 6.84 5.21 0.83
N PRO A 21 6.19 5.55 1.96
CA PRO A 21 6.56 6.73 2.74
C PRO A 21 7.98 6.61 3.31
N SER A 22 8.58 7.74 3.69
CA SER A 22 9.92 7.76 4.31
C SER A 22 9.96 7.00 5.64
N MET A 23 11.15 6.57 6.09
CA MET A 23 11.31 5.87 7.37
C MET A 23 10.84 6.69 8.58
N GLU A 24 11.00 8.01 8.56
CA GLU A 24 10.49 8.89 9.62
C GLU A 24 8.97 8.90 9.63
N GLU A 25 8.34 8.94 8.46
CA GLU A 25 6.90 8.93 8.32
C GLU A 25 6.28 7.60 8.72
N GLN A 26 6.91 6.48 8.31
CA GLN A 26 6.51 5.14 8.75
C GLN A 26 6.53 5.02 10.29
N LYS A 27 7.56 5.56 10.95
CA LYS A 27 7.64 5.57 12.42
C LYS A 27 6.53 6.39 13.06
N ARG A 28 6.20 7.56 12.50
CA ARG A 28 5.08 8.40 12.98
C ARG A 28 3.74 7.66 12.84
N ILE A 29 3.49 7.07 11.67
CA ILE A 29 2.29 6.27 11.40
C ILE A 29 2.17 5.12 12.40
N ALA A 30 3.26 4.35 12.61
CA ALA A 30 3.25 3.24 13.55
C ALA A 30 2.97 3.67 15.00
N ALA A 31 3.51 4.81 15.43
CA ALA A 31 3.25 5.36 16.77
C ALA A 31 1.78 5.78 16.94
N GLU A 32 1.19 6.41 15.92
CA GLU A 32 -0.22 6.83 15.93
C GLU A 32 -1.15 5.62 15.98
N LEU A 33 -0.94 4.62 15.11
CA LEU A 33 -1.73 3.39 15.09
C LEU A 33 -1.68 2.65 16.43
N LYS A 34 -0.51 2.59 17.06
CA LYS A 34 -0.34 1.99 18.39
C LYS A 34 -1.10 2.74 19.48
N ALA A 35 -1.14 4.07 19.40
CA ALA A 35 -1.90 4.90 20.33
C ALA A 35 -3.42 4.68 20.18
N LEU A 36 -3.91 4.51 18.95
CA LEU A 36 -5.31 4.20 18.66
C LEU A 36 -5.68 2.79 19.12
N GLU A 37 -4.80 1.81 18.91
CA GLU A 37 -4.99 0.44 19.39
C GLU A 37 -5.13 0.41 20.93
N ALA A 38 -4.25 1.12 21.64
CA ALA A 38 -4.30 1.18 23.11
C ALA A 38 -5.59 1.83 23.65
N LYS A 39 -6.24 2.70 22.86
CA LYS A 39 -7.53 3.32 23.19
C LYS A 39 -8.74 2.49 22.75
N GLY A 40 -8.54 1.44 21.95
CA GLY A 40 -9.63 0.69 21.30
C GLY A 40 -10.31 1.47 20.17
N GLU A 41 -9.65 2.48 19.62
CA GLU A 41 -10.15 3.36 18.55
C GLU A 41 -9.61 2.99 17.17
N LEU A 42 -8.77 1.96 17.07
CA LEU A 42 -8.21 1.52 15.79
C LEU A 42 -9.26 0.77 14.97
N THR A 43 -9.85 1.45 13.97
CA THR A 43 -10.85 0.86 13.07
C THR A 43 -10.30 0.56 11.68
N PRO A 44 -10.95 -0.34 10.90
CA PRO A 44 -10.57 -0.61 9.50
C PRO A 44 -10.54 0.66 8.64
N GLU A 45 -11.49 1.57 8.83
CA GLU A 45 -11.59 2.83 8.07
C GLU A 45 -10.40 3.77 8.36
N ILE A 46 -9.81 3.69 9.56
CA ILE A 46 -8.58 4.41 9.89
C ILE A 46 -7.38 3.75 9.24
N LEU A 47 -7.29 2.41 9.28
CA LEU A 47 -6.20 1.67 8.65
C LEU A 47 -6.13 1.92 7.14
N GLU A 48 -7.27 1.97 6.45
CA GLU A 48 -7.34 2.25 5.01
C GLU A 48 -6.64 3.55 4.60
N LYS A 49 -6.57 4.55 5.48
CA LYS A 49 -5.86 5.82 5.21
C LYS A 49 -4.35 5.65 5.03
N TYR A 50 -3.77 4.60 5.60
CA TYR A 50 -2.32 4.34 5.58
C TYR A 50 -1.96 3.19 4.64
N PHE A 51 -2.86 2.23 4.43
CA PHE A 51 -2.63 1.05 3.59
C PHE A 51 -3.25 1.14 2.19
N GLY A 52 -4.19 2.06 1.98
CA GLY A 52 -4.78 2.36 0.67
C GLY A 52 -4.05 3.54 0.05
N GLY A 53 -2.90 3.31 -0.56
CA GLY A 53 -2.24 4.36 -1.33
C GLY A 53 -3.23 5.01 -2.30
N LYS A 54 -3.36 6.33 -2.28
CA LYS A 54 -4.31 7.04 -3.16
C LYS A 54 -4.01 6.67 -4.61
N LYS A 55 -4.89 5.88 -5.24
CA LYS A 55 -4.99 5.85 -6.69
C LYS A 55 -5.49 7.23 -7.10
N THR A 56 -4.58 8.13 -7.49
CA THR A 56 -4.97 9.30 -8.26
C THR A 56 -5.44 8.78 -9.62
N HIS A 57 -6.75 8.73 -9.81
CA HIS A 57 -7.36 8.46 -11.11
C HIS A 57 -7.22 9.70 -12.00
#